data_AF-A0A081ARJ0-F1
#
_entry.id   AF-A0A081ARJ0-F1
#
_cell.length_a   1.000
_cell.length_b   1.000
_cell.length_c   1.000
_cell.angle_alpha   90.00
_cell.angle_beta   90.00
_cell.angle_gamma   90.00
#
_symmetry.space_group_name_H-M   'P 1'
#
loop_
_entity.id
_entity.type
_entity.pdbx_description
1 polymer ?
#
loop_
_entity_poly.entity_id
_entity_poly.type
_entity_poly.pdbx_seq_one_letter_code
_entity_poly.pdbx_strand_id
1 'polypeptide(L)'
;MNTLRVRPDLQDQLETALDYAAYAIRASYHTVLRASPAQLLFGEDMLTRQLHFANWNFLSKQRFMAILQENNRENLKRVQHFYRVGDTVMLRIPARERKKTDPVSKGPYVVKEVFDNGTVLLDTGTAEYRANIRRIFPC
;
A
#
# COMPACT_ATOMS: atom_id res chain seq x y z
N MET A 1 27.31 8.94 22.35
CA MET A 1 26.93 7.90 21.36
C MET A 1 27.06 6.54 22.05
N ASN A 2 25.97 6.01 22.61
CA ASN A 2 25.96 4.65 23.18
C ASN A 2 25.55 3.68 22.06
N THR A 3 26.52 3.07 21.40
CA THR A 3 26.28 1.88 20.61
C THR A 3 26.07 0.73 21.61
N LEU A 4 24.80 0.36 21.82
CA LEU A 4 24.48 -0.90 22.47
C LEU A 4 25.12 -2.01 21.62
N ARG A 5 26.25 -2.57 22.07
CA ARG A 5 26.79 -3.79 21.49
C ARG A 5 25.76 -4.88 21.78
N VAL A 6 24.90 -5.14 20.80
CA VAL A 6 23.99 -6.28 20.81
C VAL A 6 24.85 -7.52 21.08
N ARG A 7 24.47 -8.32 22.08
CA ARG A 7 25.18 -9.57 22.38
C ARG A 7 25.17 -10.44 21.11
N PRO A 8 26.29 -11.04 20.69
CA PRO A 8 26.36 -11.79 19.44
C PRO A 8 25.31 -12.92 19.36
N ASP A 9 25.05 -13.61 20.47
CA ASP A 9 23.99 -14.63 20.60
C ASP A 9 22.58 -14.09 20.28
N LEU A 10 22.28 -12.84 20.63
CA LEU A 10 20.97 -12.23 20.33
C LEU A 10 20.84 -11.88 18.84
N GLN A 11 21.95 -11.52 18.18
CA GLN A 11 21.96 -11.26 16.76
C GLN A 11 21.69 -12.55 15.98
N ASP A 12 22.35 -13.65 16.36
CA ASP A 12 22.16 -14.98 15.74
C ASP A 12 20.72 -15.49 15.92
N GLN A 13 20.13 -15.26 17.10
CA GLN A 13 18.73 -15.59 17.37
C GLN A 13 17.75 -14.77 16.52
N LEU A 14 18.03 -13.49 16.30
CA LEU A 14 17.20 -12.62 15.46
C LEU A 14 17.26 -13.05 14.00
N GLU A 15 18.45 -13.34 13.47
CA GLU A 15 18.63 -13.83 12.10
C GLU A 15 17.85 -15.13 11.88
N THR A 16 17.98 -16.07 12.82
CA THR A 16 17.22 -17.32 12.82
C THR A 16 15.70 -17.07 12.82
N ALA A 17 15.22 -16.15 13.67
CA ALA A 17 13.81 -15.80 13.74
C ALA A 17 13.29 -15.17 12.44
N LEU A 18 14.09 -14.32 11.79
CA LEU A 18 13.76 -13.71 10.50
C LEU A 18 13.69 -14.75 9.39
N ASP A 19 14.60 -15.74 9.37
CA ASP A 19 14.57 -16.83 8.41
C ASP A 19 13.30 -17.68 8.54
N TYR A 20 12.93 -18.03 9.78
CA TYR A 20 11.67 -18.74 10.03
C TYR A 20 10.44 -17.91 9.65
N ALA A 21 10.42 -16.61 9.97
CA ALA A 21 9.33 -15.72 9.58
C ALA A 21 9.20 -15.62 8.05
N ALA A 22 10.32 -15.48 7.35
CA ALA A 22 10.35 -15.44 5.89
C ALA A 22 9.85 -16.76 5.28
N TYR A 23 10.25 -17.91 5.84
CA TYR A 23 9.73 -19.22 5.44
C TYR A 23 8.21 -19.30 5.65
N ALA A 24 7.72 -18.90 6.82
CA ALA A 24 6.30 -18.94 7.17
C ALA A 24 5.46 -18.08 6.21
N ILE A 25 5.90 -16.85 5.88
CA ILE A 25 5.20 -15.97 4.93
C ILE A 25 5.11 -16.62 3.54
N ARG A 26 6.19 -17.26 3.07
CA ARG A 26 6.22 -17.92 1.75
C ARG A 26 5.35 -19.18 1.68
N ALA A 27 5.26 -19.93 2.77
CA ALA A 27 4.48 -21.16 2.86
C ALA A 27 3.00 -20.93 3.22
N SER A 28 2.66 -19.75 3.75
CA SER A 28 1.28 -19.43 4.17
C SER A 28 0.31 -19.38 2.99
N TYR A 29 -0.86 -19.99 3.17
CA TYR A 29 -1.92 -20.02 2.16
C TYR A 29 -2.65 -18.68 2.08
N HIS A 30 -2.73 -18.10 0.88
CA HIS A 30 -3.43 -16.82 0.66
C HIS A 30 -4.85 -17.06 0.14
N THR A 31 -5.86 -16.56 0.85
CA THR A 31 -7.28 -16.84 0.55
C THR A 31 -7.74 -16.36 -0.84
N VAL A 32 -7.29 -15.20 -1.30
CA VAL A 32 -7.65 -14.66 -2.63
C VAL A 32 -6.97 -15.42 -3.76
N LEU A 33 -5.72 -15.86 -3.56
CA LEU A 33 -4.93 -16.53 -4.60
C LEU A 33 -5.18 -18.05 -4.59
N ARG A 34 -5.69 -18.57 -3.47
CA ARG A 34 -5.88 -20.00 -3.19
C ARG A 34 -4.60 -20.83 -3.38
N ALA A 35 -3.46 -20.22 -3.09
CA ALA A 35 -2.14 -20.81 -3.16
C ALA A 35 -1.20 -20.07 -2.21
N SER A 36 -0.09 -20.69 -1.83
CA SER A 36 1.00 -20.00 -1.14
C SER A 36 1.86 -19.20 -2.15
N PRO A 37 2.51 -18.11 -1.73
CA PRO A 37 3.44 -17.37 -2.59
C PRO A 37 4.52 -18.25 -3.22
N ALA A 38 5.04 -19.22 -2.47
CA ALA A 38 6.04 -20.16 -2.97
C ALA A 38 5.49 -21.12 -4.04
N GLN A 39 4.27 -21.62 -3.88
CA GLN A 39 3.61 -22.45 -4.90
C GLN A 39 3.46 -21.71 -6.23
N LEU A 40 3.17 -20.40 -6.19
CA LEU A 40 3.03 -19.60 -7.40
C LEU A 40 4.37 -19.23 -8.06
N LEU A 41 5.42 -19.06 -7.25
CA LEU A 41 6.74 -18.67 -7.75
C LEU A 41 7.57 -19.87 -8.23
N PHE A 42 7.58 -20.94 -7.44
CA PHE A 42 8.43 -22.11 -7.67
C PHE A 42 7.67 -23.30 -8.27
N GLY A 43 6.34 -23.27 -8.28
CA GLY A 43 5.53 -24.40 -8.76
C GLY A 43 5.51 -25.58 -7.80
N GLU A 44 5.94 -25.40 -6.55
CA GLU A 44 6.03 -26.45 -5.54
C GLU A 44 5.61 -25.95 -4.15
N ASP A 45 4.99 -26.84 -3.37
CA ASP A 45 4.71 -26.58 -1.96
C ASP A 45 5.98 -26.67 -1.11
N MET A 46 6.24 -25.67 -0.26
CA MET A 46 7.43 -25.66 0.60
C MET A 46 7.41 -26.72 1.71
N LEU A 47 6.23 -27.19 2.13
CA LEU A 47 6.08 -28.16 3.21
C LEU A 47 6.12 -29.59 2.69
N THR A 48 5.29 -29.90 1.70
CA THR A 48 5.12 -31.27 1.17
C THR A 48 5.98 -31.56 -0.06
N ARG A 49 6.60 -30.53 -0.67
CA ARG A 49 7.29 -30.61 -1.97
C ARG A 49 6.42 -31.15 -3.10
N GLN A 50 5.11 -31.02 -2.95
CA GLN A 50 4.17 -31.42 -3.99
C GLN A 50 4.17 -30.38 -5.12
N LEU A 51 4.23 -30.84 -6.36
CA LEU A 51 4.08 -29.98 -7.55
C LEU A 51 2.71 -29.29 -7.53
N HIS A 52 2.72 -27.99 -7.80
CA HIS A 52 1.54 -27.14 -7.88
C HIS A 52 1.37 -26.56 -9.29
N PHE A 53 0.25 -26.86 -9.92
CA PHE A 53 -0.12 -26.30 -11.22
C PHE A 53 -1.13 -25.17 -11.03
N ALA A 54 -0.67 -23.93 -11.16
CA ALA A 54 -1.51 -22.75 -11.00
C ALA A 54 -2.35 -22.45 -12.25
N ASN A 55 -3.67 -22.31 -12.09
CA ASN A 55 -4.54 -21.80 -13.15
C ASN A 55 -4.50 -20.26 -13.18
N TRP A 56 -3.52 -19.70 -13.88
CA TRP A 56 -3.29 -18.25 -13.93
C TRP A 56 -4.51 -17.42 -14.37
N ASN A 57 -5.32 -17.95 -15.29
CA ASN A 57 -6.53 -17.27 -15.76
C ASN A 57 -7.59 -17.19 -14.65
N PHE A 58 -7.74 -18.25 -13.85
CA PHE A 58 -8.63 -18.22 -12.70
C PHE A 58 -8.12 -17.28 -11.61
N LEU A 59 -6.83 -17.38 -11.25
CA LEU A 59 -6.23 -16.56 -10.20
C LEU A 59 -6.24 -15.06 -10.53
N SER A 60 -5.96 -14.70 -11.79
CA SER A 60 -5.98 -13.29 -12.22
C SER A 60 -7.38 -12.69 -12.09
N LYS A 61 -8.42 -13.43 -12.48
CA LYS A 61 -9.83 -13.02 -12.33
C LYS A 61 -10.22 -12.86 -10.87
N GLN A 62 -9.89 -13.83 -10.01
CA GLN A 62 -10.18 -13.75 -8.58
C GLN A 62 -9.50 -12.55 -7.92
N ARG A 63 -8.20 -12.33 -8.20
CA ARG A 63 -7.46 -11.17 -7.71
C ARG A 63 -8.09 -9.86 -8.19
N PHE A 64 -8.47 -9.79 -9.46
CA PHE A 64 -9.11 -8.61 -10.02
C PHE A 64 -10.47 -8.32 -9.36
N MET A 65 -11.31 -9.34 -9.14
CA MET A 65 -12.59 -9.17 -8.43
C MET A 65 -12.40 -8.69 -6.99
N ALA A 66 -11.41 -9.23 -6.27
CA ALA A 66 -11.08 -8.78 -4.92
C ALA A 66 -10.62 -7.31 -4.91
N ILE A 67 -9.79 -6.89 -5.87
CA ILE A 67 -9.36 -5.50 -6.03
C ILE A 67 -10.57 -4.58 -6.30
N LEU A 68 -11.50 -4.99 -7.18
CA LEU A 68 -12.71 -4.21 -7.45
C LEU A 68 -13.60 -4.08 -6.22
N GLN A 69 -13.81 -5.17 -5.48
CA GLN A 69 -14.59 -5.16 -4.25
C GLN A 69 -13.98 -4.21 -3.21
N GLU A 70 -12.67 -4.27 -3.02
CA GLU A 70 -11.96 -3.41 -2.08
C GLU A 70 -11.99 -1.95 -2.52
N ASN A 71 -11.74 -1.66 -3.79
CA ASN A 71 -11.84 -0.30 -4.33
C ASN A 71 -13.26 0.26 -4.15
N ASN A 72 -14.30 -0.54 -4.37
CA ASN A 72 -15.67 -0.12 -4.12
C ASN A 72 -15.87 0.20 -2.63
N ARG A 73 -15.43 -0.70 -1.74
CA ARG A 73 -15.53 -0.51 -0.28
C ARG A 73 -14.82 0.76 0.20
N GLU A 74 -13.59 0.99 -0.26
CA GLU A 74 -12.82 2.19 0.08
C GLU A 74 -13.47 3.47 -0.48
N ASN A 75 -14.04 3.41 -1.68
CA ASN A 75 -14.67 4.56 -2.32
C ASN A 75 -16.10 4.84 -1.84
N LEU A 76 -16.74 3.97 -1.05
CA LEU A 76 -18.12 4.18 -0.55
C LEU A 76 -18.33 5.52 0.16
N LYS A 77 -17.31 6.01 0.86
CA LYS A 77 -17.37 7.28 1.62
C LYS A 77 -16.76 8.45 0.85
N ARG A 78 -16.27 8.22 -0.37
CA ARG A 78 -15.54 9.22 -1.15
C ARG A 78 -16.54 10.10 -1.90
N VAL A 79 -16.36 11.41 -1.81
CA VAL A 79 -17.10 12.36 -2.64
C VAL A 79 -16.65 12.21 -4.08
N GLN A 80 -17.59 11.97 -4.99
CA GLN A 80 -17.32 11.94 -6.41
C GLN A 80 -17.00 13.35 -6.88
N HIS A 81 -15.76 13.58 -7.28
CA HIS A 81 -15.29 14.87 -7.78
C HIS A 81 -14.25 14.66 -8.87
N PHE A 82 -14.41 15.39 -9.97
CA PHE A 82 -13.52 15.36 -11.13
C PHE A 82 -12.62 16.59 -11.07
N TYR A 83 -11.41 16.40 -10.55
CA TYR A 83 -10.43 17.48 -10.42
C TYR A 83 -9.99 17.99 -11.80
N ARG A 84 -9.88 19.31 -11.92
CA ARG A 84 -9.43 20.04 -13.09
C ARG A 84 -8.29 20.98 -12.70
N VAL A 85 -7.50 21.38 -13.70
CA VAL A 85 -6.49 22.41 -13.52
C VAL A 85 -7.16 23.72 -13.11
N GLY A 86 -6.63 24.37 -12.09
CA GLY A 86 -7.19 25.59 -11.48
C GLY A 86 -8.08 25.35 -10.26
N ASP A 87 -8.50 24.10 -9.99
CA ASP A 87 -9.31 23.80 -8.81
C ASP A 87 -8.55 24.06 -7.51
N THR A 88 -9.25 24.55 -6.49
CA THR A 88 -8.70 24.70 -5.14
C THR A 88 -9.06 23.50 -4.28
N VAL A 89 -8.05 22.92 -3.64
CA VAL A 89 -8.19 21.69 -2.86
C VAL A 89 -7.46 21.77 -1.53
N MET A 90 -7.98 21.06 -0.53
CA MET A 90 -7.33 20.84 0.76
C MET A 90 -6.56 19.53 0.73
N LEU A 91 -5.30 19.53 1.18
CA LEU A 91 -4.47 18.35 1.30
C LEU A 91 -4.57 17.74 2.70
N ARG A 92 -4.96 16.47 2.79
CA ARG A 92 -5.02 15.70 4.05
C ARG A 92 -3.62 15.35 4.55
N ILE A 93 -3.37 15.67 5.83
CA ILE A 93 -2.17 15.25 6.54
C ILE A 93 -2.36 13.80 7.03
N PRO A 94 -1.40 12.88 6.77
CA PRO A 94 -1.46 11.52 7.30
C PRO A 94 -1.50 11.50 8.83
N ALA A 95 -2.34 10.65 9.41
CA ALA A 95 -2.49 10.56 10.87
C ALA A 95 -1.18 10.22 11.60
N ARG A 96 -0.29 9.45 10.97
CA ARG A 96 1.03 9.09 11.53
C ARG A 96 1.96 10.29 11.73
N GLU A 97 1.82 11.31 10.89
CA GLU A 97 2.66 12.52 10.89
C GLU A 97 2.01 13.68 11.67
N ARG A 98 0.71 13.55 11.98
CA ARG A 98 -0.09 14.61 12.59
C ARG A 98 0.00 14.55 14.12
N LYS A 99 0.37 15.66 14.77
CA LYS A 99 0.17 15.77 16.23
C LYS A 99 -1.32 15.90 16.54
N LYS A 100 -1.74 15.58 17.76
CA LYS A 100 -3.15 15.61 18.15
C LYS A 100 -3.82 16.98 17.95
N THR A 101 -3.05 18.06 18.10
CA THR A 101 -3.49 19.45 17.97
C THR A 101 -3.42 20.01 16.56
N ASP A 102 -2.71 19.33 15.64
CA ASP A 102 -2.51 19.86 14.30
C ASP A 102 -3.80 19.72 13.47
N PRO A 103 -4.05 20.64 12.52
CA PRO A 103 -5.19 20.54 11.62
C PRO A 103 -5.16 19.24 10.82
N VAL A 104 -6.34 18.75 10.42
CA VAL A 104 -6.46 17.50 9.64
C VAL A 104 -5.99 17.68 8.19
N SER A 105 -6.02 18.92 7.70
CA SER A 105 -5.70 19.30 6.33
C SER A 105 -4.93 20.62 6.27
N LYS A 106 -4.13 20.79 5.22
CA LYS A 106 -3.43 22.03 4.85
C LYS A 106 -3.95 22.56 3.51
N GLY A 107 -3.83 23.85 3.28
CA GLY A 107 -4.30 24.51 2.07
C GLY A 107 -5.25 25.67 2.40
N PRO A 108 -5.90 26.27 1.39
CA PRO A 108 -6.13 25.73 0.04
C PRO A 108 -4.88 25.74 -0.87
N TYR A 109 -4.77 24.74 -1.73
CA TYR A 109 -3.75 24.65 -2.77
C TYR A 109 -4.41 24.57 -4.15
N VAL A 110 -3.77 25.14 -5.17
CA VAL A 110 -4.29 25.13 -6.53
C VAL A 110 -3.76 23.90 -7.27
N VAL A 111 -4.64 23.20 -7.99
CA VAL A 111 -4.26 22.11 -8.88
C VAL A 111 -3.62 22.69 -10.14
N LYS A 112 -2.34 22.40 -10.36
CA LYS A 112 -1.58 22.84 -11.53
C LYS A 112 -1.71 21.87 -12.70
N GLU A 113 -1.75 20.57 -12.41
CA GLU A 113 -1.83 19.51 -13.42
C GLU A 113 -2.59 18.30 -12.86
N VAL A 114 -3.34 17.61 -13.72
CA VAL A 114 -4.07 16.38 -13.39
C VAL A 114 -3.54 15.25 -14.25
N PHE A 115 -3.17 14.12 -13.62
CA PHE A 115 -2.63 12.94 -14.29
C PHE A 115 -3.64 11.78 -14.31
N ASP A 116 -3.54 10.95 -15.35
CA ASP A 116 -4.44 9.80 -15.57
C ASP A 116 -4.36 8.70 -14.49
N ASN A 117 -3.25 8.64 -13.74
CA ASN A 117 -3.04 7.66 -12.67
C ASN A 117 -3.71 8.05 -11.33
N GLY A 118 -4.62 9.04 -11.34
CA GLY A 118 -5.31 9.51 -10.13
C GLY A 118 -4.40 10.31 -9.20
N THR A 119 -3.42 11.03 -9.76
CA THR A 119 -2.60 11.98 -9.01
C THR A 119 -2.76 13.38 -9.59
N VAL A 120 -2.54 14.39 -8.76
CA VAL A 120 -2.56 15.79 -9.15
C VAL A 120 -1.28 16.46 -8.68
N LEU A 121 -0.84 17.47 -9.42
CA LEU A 121 0.24 18.37 -9.02
C LEU A 121 -0.38 19.59 -8.35
N LEU A 122 -0.03 19.83 -7.09
CA LEU A 122 -0.51 20.98 -6.32
C LEU A 122 0.57 22.04 -6.27
N ASP A 123 0.17 23.30 -6.42
CA ASP A 123 1.02 24.45 -6.12
C ASP A 123 0.88 24.80 -4.63
N THR A 124 1.96 24.59 -3.87
CA THR A 124 2.02 24.97 -2.45
C THR A 124 2.62 26.36 -2.21
N GLY A 125 2.94 27.09 -3.29
CA GLY A 125 3.61 28.38 -3.29
C GLY A 125 5.12 28.27 -3.19
N THR A 126 5.64 27.44 -2.28
CA THR A 126 7.10 27.22 -2.15
C THR A 126 7.61 26.15 -3.09
N ALA A 127 6.82 25.10 -3.33
CA ALA A 127 7.17 23.98 -4.19
C ALA A 127 5.93 23.34 -4.82
N GLU A 128 6.16 22.54 -5.84
CA GLU A 128 5.13 21.68 -6.42
C GLU A 128 5.06 20.37 -5.64
N TYR A 129 3.84 19.94 -5.31
CA TYR A 129 3.62 18.71 -4.55
C TYR A 129 2.70 17.76 -5.30
N ARG A 130 3.19 16.56 -5.62
CA ARG A 130 2.36 15.52 -6.25
C ARG A 130 1.59 14.74 -5.20
N ALA A 131 0.26 14.85 -5.24
CA ALA A 131 -0.64 14.17 -4.31
C ALA A 131 -1.54 13.17 -5.03
N ASN A 132 -1.87 12.06 -4.38
CA ASN A 132 -2.93 11.18 -4.86
C ASN A 132 -4.30 11.81 -4.56
N ILE A 133 -5.28 11.65 -5.46
CA ILE A 133 -6.63 12.18 -5.29
C ILE A 133 -7.28 11.70 -3.98
N ARG A 134 -6.88 10.53 -3.45
CA ARG A 134 -7.33 9.97 -2.17
C ARG A 134 -6.92 10.79 -0.95
N ARG A 135 -5.95 11.68 -1.10
CA ARG A 135 -5.43 12.55 -0.05
C ARG A 135 -5.90 13.99 -0.15
N ILE A 136 -6.76 14.34 -1.10
CA ILE A 136 -7.27 15.71 -1.27
C ILE A 136 -8.79 15.73 -1.20
N PHE A 137 -9.33 16.89 -0.86
CA PHE A 137 -10.77 17.17 -0.85
C PHE A 137 -11.01 18.52 -1.53
N PRO A 138 -12.08 18.66 -2.33
CA PRO A 138 -12.44 19.96 -2.90
C PRO A 138 -12.79 20.94 -1.77
N CYS A 139 -12.39 22.21 -1.95
CA CYS A 139 -12.74 23.31 -1.04
C CYS A 139 -14.20 23.77 -1.23
#